data_AF-A0ABD5DJT7-F1
#
_entry.id   AF-A0ABD5DJT7-F1
#
_cell.length_a   1.000
_cell.length_b   1.000
_cell.length_c   1.000
_cell.angle_alpha   90.00
_cell.angle_beta   90.00
_cell.angle_gamma   90.00
#
_symmetry.space_group_name_H-M   'P 1'
#
loop_
_entity.id
_entity.type
_entity.pdbx_description
1 polymer ?
#
loop_
_entity_poly.entity_id
_entity_poly.type
_entity_poly.pdbx_seq_one_letter_code
_entity_poly.pdbx_strand_id
1 'polypeptide(L)' 'VNKCQSTNDAYPTGFRIAVYASILKLIDAIKQLGEGFQAKAVEFQDILKMGRTQLQDAVPMTLGQEFHAFNVLLNEETK' A
#
# COMPACT_ATOMS: atom_id res chain seq x y z
N VAL A 1 -39.09 -8.74 -10.72
CA VAL A 1 -37.81 -8.30 -10.13
C VAL A 1 -37.11 -7.21 -10.93
N ASN A 2 -37.32 -7.10 -12.26
CA ASN A 2 -36.64 -6.12 -13.13
C ASN A 2 -37.59 -5.05 -13.74
N LYS A 3 -38.46 -4.42 -12.94
CA LYS A 3 -39.33 -3.32 -13.42
C LYS A 3 -38.53 -2.02 -13.43
N CYS A 4 -38.56 -1.28 -14.55
CA CYS A 4 -37.82 -0.02 -14.75
C CYS A 4 -36.28 -0.15 -14.67
N GLN A 5 -35.73 -1.34 -14.93
CA GLN A 5 -34.30 -1.61 -14.92
C GLN A 5 -33.91 -2.38 -16.20
N SER A 6 -32.66 -2.29 -16.62
CA SER A 6 -32.07 -3.08 -17.70
C SER A 6 -30.70 -3.61 -17.26
N THR A 7 -30.14 -4.53 -18.05
CA THR A 7 -28.76 -4.98 -17.81
C THR A 7 -27.76 -3.82 -17.92
N ASN A 8 -28.03 -2.81 -18.77
CA ASN A 8 -27.11 -1.71 -19.04
C ASN A 8 -26.98 -0.71 -17.88
N ASP A 9 -27.91 -0.71 -16.92
CA ASP A 9 -27.86 0.06 -15.68
C ASP A 9 -27.60 -0.83 -14.47
N ALA A 10 -28.31 -1.94 -14.31
CA ALA A 10 -28.18 -2.80 -13.14
C ALA A 10 -26.80 -3.47 -13.04
N TYR A 11 -26.26 -3.99 -14.15
CA TYR A 11 -24.96 -4.69 -14.15
C TYR A 11 -23.79 -3.76 -13.82
N PRO A 12 -23.54 -2.65 -14.54
CA PRO A 12 -22.41 -1.78 -14.22
C PRO A 12 -22.57 -1.13 -12.84
N THR A 13 -23.79 -0.91 -12.35
CA THR A 13 -24.03 -0.41 -10.99
C THR A 13 -23.61 -1.44 -9.94
N GLY A 14 -24.06 -2.69 -10.07
CA GLY A 14 -23.67 -3.77 -9.17
C GLY A 14 -22.15 -4.01 -9.17
N PHE A 15 -21.53 -3.98 -10.36
CA PHE A 15 -20.08 -4.10 -10.50
C PHE A 15 -19.34 -2.97 -9.78
N ARG A 16 -19.75 -1.71 -9.96
CA ARG A 16 -19.12 -0.56 -9.27
C ARG A 16 -19.23 -0.67 -7.76
N ILE A 17 -20.37 -1.13 -7.22
CA ILE A 17 -20.55 -1.36 -5.79
C ILE A 17 -19.60 -2.47 -5.30
N ALA A 18 -19.50 -3.58 -6.04
CA ALA A 18 -18.62 -4.69 -5.70
C ALA A 18 -17.14 -4.28 -5.71
N VAL A 19 -16.70 -3.53 -6.72
CA VAL A 19 -15.34 -3.00 -6.82
C VAL A 19 -15.06 -2.01 -5.69
N TYR A 20 -15.98 -1.09 -5.41
CA TYR A 20 -15.85 -0.16 -4.29
C TYR A 20 -15.63 -0.89 -2.96
N ALA A 21 -16.47 -1.89 -2.67
CA ALA A 21 -16.33 -2.71 -1.46
C ALA A 21 -15.01 -3.50 -1.42
N SER A 22 -14.49 -3.93 -2.57
CA SER A 22 -13.21 -4.62 -2.68
C SER A 22 -12.02 -3.68 -2.45
N ILE A 23 -12.08 -2.45 -2.97
CA ILE A 23 -11.06 -1.43 -2.78
C ILE A 23 -10.94 -1.06 -1.30
N LEU A 24 -12.05 -0.95 -0.56
CA LEU A 24 -12.00 -0.68 0.88
C LEU A 24 -11.19 -1.74 1.64
N LYS A 25 -11.36 -3.02 1.30
CA LYS A 25 -10.57 -4.11 1.90
C LYS A 25 -9.09 -4.04 1.51
N LEU A 26 -8.80 -3.64 0.26
CA LEU A 26 -7.42 -3.47 -0.21
C LEU A 26 -6.73 -2.32 0.54
N ILE A 27 -7.41 -1.19 0.72
CA ILE A 27 -6.89 -0.05 1.48
C ILE A 27 -6.54 -0.46 2.91
N ASP A 28 -7.41 -1.23 3.59
CA ASP A 28 -7.12 -1.72 4.93
C ASP A 28 -5.89 -2.66 4.96
N ALA A 29 -5.75 -3.54 3.97
CA ALA A 29 -4.58 -4.41 3.86
C ALA A 29 -3.27 -3.61 3.61
N ILE A 30 -3.32 -2.57 2.77
CA ILE A 30 -2.18 -1.68 2.52
C ILE A 30 -1.78 -0.94 3.80
N LYS A 31 -2.76 -0.44 4.57
CA LYS A 31 -2.50 0.22 5.86
C LYS A 31 -1.83 -0.73 6.86
N GLN A 32 -2.35 -1.94 7.01
CA GLN A 32 -1.74 -2.95 7.88
C GLN A 32 -0.29 -3.28 7.46
N LEU A 33 -0.03 -3.36 6.16
CA LEU A 33 1.33 -3.57 5.65
C LEU A 33 2.24 -2.37 5.95
N GLY A 34 1.76 -1.13 5.76
CA GLY A 34 2.47 0.10 6.10
C GLY A 34 2.82 0.19 7.58
N GLU A 35 1.88 -0.16 8.47
CA GLU A 35 2.12 -0.26 9.92
C GLU A 35 3.19 -1.30 10.26
N GLY A 36 3.17 -2.46 9.59
CA GLY A 36 4.22 -3.48 9.73
C GLY A 36 5.60 -2.97 9.32
N PHE A 37 5.70 -2.25 8.20
CA PHE A 37 6.95 -1.61 7.78
C PHE A 37 7.40 -0.53 8.76
N GLN A 38 6.48 0.27 9.32
CA GLN A 38 6.80 1.28 10.32
C GLN A 38 7.35 0.66 11.61
N ALA A 39 6.74 -0.41 12.10
CA ALA A 39 7.22 -1.12 13.27
C ALA A 39 8.66 -1.63 13.07
N LYS A 40 8.93 -2.20 11.89
CA LYS A 40 10.28 -2.65 11.52
C LYS A 40 11.26 -1.50 11.27
N ALA A 41 10.79 -0.35 10.79
CA ALA A 41 11.63 0.84 10.66
C ALA A 41 12.18 1.29 12.02
N VAL A 42 11.34 1.27 13.06
CA VAL A 42 11.76 1.59 14.44
C VAL A 42 12.69 0.50 14.99
N GLU A 43 12.36 -0.78 14.82
CA GLU A 43 13.19 -1.91 15.25
C GLU A 43 14.60 -1.88 14.63
N PHE A 44 14.71 -1.41 13.38
CA PHE A 44 15.96 -1.41 12.62
C PHE A 44 16.66 -0.05 12.56
N GLN A 45 16.24 0.93 13.37
CA GLN A 45 16.74 2.30 13.31
C GLN A 45 18.27 2.40 13.45
N ASP A 46 18.89 1.50 14.23
CA ASP A 46 20.31 1.53 14.56
C ASP A 46 21.16 0.57 13.71
N ILE A 47 20.55 -0.18 12.78
CA ILE A 47 21.26 -1.12 11.91
C ILE A 47 21.87 -0.38 10.73
N LEU A 48 23.17 -0.09 10.76
CA LEU A 48 23.90 0.51 9.65
C LEU A 48 24.09 -0.47 8.48
N LYS A 49 23.85 -0.03 7.26
CA LYS A 49 24.06 -0.78 6.01
C LYS A 49 24.58 0.11 4.89
N MET A 50 25.11 -0.51 3.83
CA MET A 50 25.41 0.19 2.58
C MET A 50 24.15 0.37 1.74
N GLY A 51 23.86 1.61 1.34
CA GLY A 51 22.88 1.90 0.30
C GLY A 51 23.39 1.44 -1.07
N ARG A 52 22.45 1.14 -1.99
CA ARG A 52 22.78 0.77 -3.38
C ARG A 52 22.03 1.61 -4.39
N THR A 53 22.74 2.16 -5.37
CA THR A 53 22.18 2.84 -6.54
C THR A 53 22.63 2.11 -7.79
N GLN A 54 21.69 1.77 -8.69
CA GLN A 54 22.00 0.90 -9.84
C GLN A 54 22.69 -0.42 -9.42
N LEU A 55 22.34 -0.93 -8.24
CA LEU A 55 22.96 -2.11 -7.60
C LEU A 55 24.45 -1.97 -7.23
N GLN A 56 25.04 -0.79 -7.39
CA GLN A 56 26.40 -0.48 -6.94
C GLN A 56 26.38 0.18 -5.56
N ASP A 57 27.45 -0.01 -4.80
CA ASP A 57 27.62 0.61 -3.49
C ASP A 57 27.58 2.14 -3.62
N ALA A 58 26.73 2.76 -2.80
CA ALA A 58 26.55 4.20 -2.75
C ALA A 58 27.13 4.74 -1.43
N VAL A 59 26.26 5.25 -0.55
CA VAL A 59 26.64 5.77 0.78
C VAL A 59 25.94 4.98 1.90
N PRO A 60 26.52 4.94 3.11
CA PRO A 60 25.87 4.30 4.26
C PRO A 60 24.52 4.94 4.62
N MET A 61 23.61 4.12 5.10
CA MET A 61 22.29 4.48 5.63
C MET A 61 21.85 3.45 6.67
N THR A 62 20.74 3.66 7.38
CA THR A 62 20.20 2.63 8.29
C THR A 62 19.14 1.78 7.61
N LEU A 63 19.03 0.52 8.02
CA LEU A 63 17.95 -0.36 7.55
C LEU A 63 16.58 0.19 7.98
N GLY A 64 16.51 0.87 9.13
CA GLY A 64 15.32 1.59 9.55
C GLY A 64 14.87 2.68 8.56
N GLN A 65 15.82 3.46 7.99
CA GLN A 65 15.50 4.45 6.96
C GLN A 65 14.89 3.82 5.70
N GLU A 66 15.38 2.65 5.28
CA GLU A 66 14.85 1.93 4.12
C GLU A 66 13.42 1.40 4.38
N PHE A 67 13.18 0.82 5.56
CA PHE A 67 11.85 0.34 5.95
C PHE A 67 10.86 1.48 6.15
N HIS A 68 11.30 2.61 6.66
CA HIS A 68 10.48 3.81 6.76
C HIS A 68 10.04 4.30 5.37
N ALA A 69 10.94 4.28 4.39
CA ALA A 69 10.61 4.66 3.02
C ALA A 69 9.52 3.76 2.40
N PHE A 70 9.52 2.45 2.68
CA PHE A 70 8.44 1.54 2.25
C PHE A 70 7.08 1.94 2.83
N ASN A 71 7.04 2.26 4.13
CA ASN A 71 5.81 2.75 4.77
C ASN A 71 5.33 4.07 4.13
N VAL A 72 6.22 5.05 3.97
CA VAL A 72 5.87 6.35 3.37
C VAL A 72 5.26 6.17 1.98
N LEU A 73 5.88 5.34 1.13
CA LEU A 73 5.38 5.08 -0.23
C LEU A 73 3.99 4.43 -0.21
N LEU A 74 3.78 3.40 0.62
CA LEU A 74 2.46 2.75 0.72
C LEU A 74 1.37 3.69 1.22
N ASN A 75 1.70 4.62 2.12
CA ASN A 75 0.73 5.60 2.60
C ASN A 75 0.31 6.58 1.50
N GLU A 76 1.15 6.84 0.50
CA GLU A 76 0.77 7.69 -0.64
C GLU A 76 -0.27 7.05 -1.53
N GLU A 77 -0.29 5.71 -1.64
CA GLU A 77 -1.26 4.96 -2.45
C GLU A 77 -2.68 4.91 -1.85
N THR A 78 -2.84 5.40 -0.61
CA THR A 78 -4.13 5.37 0.11
C THR A 78 -4.69 6.76 0.43
N LYS A 79 -4.03 7.83 -0.05
CA LYS A 79 -4.54 9.22 -0.01
C LYS A 79 -5.61 9.45 -1.07
#